data_AF-A0A1W6MI36-F1
#
_entry.id   AF-A0A1W6MI36-F1
#
_cell.length_a   1.000
_cell.length_b   1.000
_cell.length_c   1.000
_cell.angle_alpha   90.00
_cell.angle_beta   90.00
_cell.angle_gamma   90.00
#
_symmetry.space_group_name_H-M   'P 1'
#
loop_
_entity.id
_entity.type
_entity.pdbx_description
1 polymer ?
#
loop_
_entity_poly.entity_id
_entity_poly.type
_entity_poly.pdbx_seq_one_letter_code
_entity_poly.pdbx_strand_id
1 'polypeptide(L)'
;MNLQPLRIEAGWLMTYNQLYEVDPIKGFEGYFEGSSLLMLVNVSRLKIIDVEWRPERDLNGKYKLVVLNFVENFNPKTNEFDHDPDWENPYLTFSTASRIELVLKLEELMRTLPAYEDQRITIKRGVISEPSESYRLELIKGGVTNELVKSILENGNARIQNVLLDHKDITREIIMKFYKNGITKKVKNKAKQHLNSNRFKE
;
A
#
# COMPACT_ATOMS: atom_id res chain seq x y z
N MET A 1 26.40 -15.31 20.81
CA MET A 1 26.36 -14.14 19.91
C MET A 1 25.03 -13.45 20.10
N ASN A 2 25.03 -12.12 20.04
CA ASN A 2 23.85 -11.31 20.36
C ASN A 2 23.20 -10.78 19.08
N LEU A 3 21.89 -10.59 19.13
CA LEU A 3 21.15 -9.87 18.08
C LEU A 3 21.56 -8.40 18.10
N GLN A 4 21.50 -7.76 16.94
CA GLN A 4 21.76 -6.34 16.76
C GLN A 4 20.79 -5.51 17.62
N PRO A 5 21.28 -4.69 18.56
CA PRO A 5 20.43 -3.75 19.27
C PRO A 5 19.81 -2.74 18.29
N LEU A 6 18.49 -2.55 18.39
CA LEU A 6 17.72 -1.60 17.59
C LEU A 6 16.74 -0.84 18.50
N ARG A 7 16.65 0.49 18.32
CA ARG A 7 15.56 1.30 18.90
C ARG A 7 14.32 1.17 18.05
N ILE A 8 13.37 0.35 18.51
CA ILE A 8 12.12 0.11 17.80
C ILE A 8 11.10 1.19 18.15
N GLU A 9 10.67 1.97 17.16
CA GLU A 9 9.60 2.96 17.32
C GLU A 9 8.25 2.26 17.54
N ALA A 10 7.35 2.89 18.29
CA ALA A 10 6.04 2.32 18.57
C ALA A 10 5.25 1.94 17.30
N GLY A 11 4.56 0.80 17.35
CA GLY A 11 3.74 0.28 16.26
C GLY A 11 4.48 -0.60 15.26
N TRP A 12 5.81 -0.71 15.35
CA TRP A 12 6.57 -1.70 14.60
C TRP A 12 6.61 -3.05 15.33
N LEU A 13 6.31 -4.10 14.60
CA LEU A 13 6.35 -5.49 15.04
C LEU A 13 7.48 -6.20 14.31
N MET A 14 8.32 -6.91 15.05
CA MET A 14 9.38 -7.74 14.49
C MET A 14 8.81 -9.12 14.17
N THR A 15 8.67 -9.44 12.88
CA THR A 15 8.11 -10.72 12.42
C THR A 15 9.20 -11.74 12.11
N TYR A 16 10.43 -11.27 11.87
CA TYR A 16 11.60 -12.12 11.66
C TYR A 16 12.86 -11.39 12.09
N ASN A 17 13.79 -12.09 12.75
CA ASN A 17 15.08 -11.51 13.15
C ASN A 17 16.22 -12.53 13.22
N GLN A 18 17.17 -12.36 12.33
CA GLN A 18 18.50 -12.93 12.30
C GLN A 18 19.57 -11.85 12.04
N LEU A 19 19.26 -10.59 12.34
CA LEU A 19 20.23 -9.51 12.25
C LEU A 19 21.09 -9.52 13.51
N TYR A 20 22.27 -10.11 13.40
CA TYR A 20 23.22 -10.20 14.50
C TYR A 20 24.16 -8.99 14.56
N GLU A 21 24.69 -8.72 15.75
CA GLU A 21 25.71 -7.69 15.96
C GLU A 21 27.09 -8.18 15.47
N VAL A 22 27.21 -8.45 14.17
CA VAL A 22 28.36 -9.08 13.53
C VAL A 22 28.71 -8.37 12.25
N ASP A 23 30.00 -8.10 12.06
CA ASP A 23 30.52 -7.50 10.82
C ASP A 23 30.96 -8.60 9.84
N PRO A 24 30.93 -8.35 8.51
CA PRO A 24 31.22 -9.35 7.49
C PRO A 24 32.72 -9.66 7.41
N ILE A 25 33.21 -10.44 8.35
CA ILE A 25 34.61 -10.90 8.42
C ILE A 25 34.70 -12.43 8.31
N LYS A 26 35.89 -12.93 7.95
CA LYS A 26 36.12 -14.36 7.70
C LYS A 26 35.71 -15.23 8.88
N GLY A 27 34.96 -16.30 8.60
CA GLY A 27 34.42 -17.22 9.61
C GLY A 27 33.01 -16.88 10.08
N PHE A 28 32.43 -15.75 9.65
CA PHE A 28 31.06 -15.34 9.97
C PHE A 28 30.12 -15.32 8.76
N GLU A 29 30.50 -15.95 7.65
CA GLU A 29 29.74 -15.98 6.40
C GLU A 29 28.30 -16.49 6.61
N GLY A 30 28.11 -17.46 7.52
CA GLY A 30 26.81 -18.05 7.84
C GLY A 30 25.82 -17.10 8.54
N TYR A 31 26.24 -15.92 8.98
CA TYR A 31 25.34 -14.89 9.51
C TYR A 31 24.76 -13.98 8.41
N PHE A 32 25.21 -14.16 7.17
CA PHE A 32 24.90 -13.33 6.02
C PHE A 32 24.21 -14.16 4.92
N GLU A 33 23.30 -15.05 5.31
CA GLU A 33 22.58 -15.96 4.42
C GLU A 33 21.06 -15.88 4.61
N GLY A 34 20.32 -16.50 3.69
CA GLY A 34 18.86 -16.58 3.73
C GLY A 34 18.14 -15.42 3.04
N SER A 35 16.82 -15.58 2.91
CA SER A 35 15.98 -14.63 2.18
C SER A 35 15.90 -13.27 2.87
N SER A 36 15.87 -13.23 4.20
CA SER A 36 15.84 -12.01 5.00
C SER A 36 16.69 -12.19 6.25
N LEU A 37 17.28 -11.10 6.73
CA LEU A 37 17.94 -10.98 8.03
C LEU A 37 17.03 -10.30 9.05
N LEU A 38 16.16 -9.38 8.64
CA LEU A 38 15.22 -8.70 9.54
C LEU A 38 13.96 -8.35 8.78
N MET A 39 12.79 -8.64 9.37
CA MET A 39 11.52 -8.16 8.87
C MET A 39 10.77 -7.43 9.98
N LEU A 40 10.38 -6.18 9.68
CA LEU A 40 9.58 -5.33 10.53
C LEU A 40 8.28 -4.96 9.82
N VAL A 41 7.17 -5.00 10.53
CA VAL A 41 5.85 -4.69 10.01
C VAL A 41 5.21 -3.60 10.85
N ASN A 42 4.65 -2.57 10.21
CA ASN A 42 3.79 -1.61 10.85
C ASN A 42 2.43 -1.61 10.17
N VAL A 43 1.47 -2.27 10.83
CA VAL A 43 0.12 -2.48 10.31
C VAL A 43 -0.66 -1.16 10.19
N SER A 44 -0.48 -0.24 11.16
CA SER A 44 -1.14 1.06 11.12
C SER A 44 -0.68 1.93 9.95
N ARG A 45 0.57 1.73 9.48
CA ARG A 45 1.16 2.44 8.36
C ARG A 45 1.09 1.64 7.06
N LEU A 46 0.64 0.39 7.08
CA LEU A 46 0.68 -0.53 5.95
C LEU A 46 2.09 -0.61 5.30
N LYS A 47 3.12 -0.74 6.16
CA LYS A 47 4.52 -0.81 5.75
C LYS A 47 5.20 -2.10 6.22
N ILE A 48 6.06 -2.63 5.36
CA ILE A 48 7.06 -3.65 5.71
C ILE A 48 8.44 -3.06 5.46
N ILE A 49 9.38 -3.30 6.37
CA ILE A 49 10.81 -3.14 6.13
C ILE A 49 11.40 -4.54 6.11
N ASP A 50 12.04 -4.89 5.00
CA ASP A 50 12.81 -6.11 4.84
C ASP A 50 14.29 -5.75 4.68
N VAL A 51 15.16 -6.52 5.33
CA VAL A 51 16.61 -6.39 5.22
C VAL A 51 17.16 -7.73 4.83
N GLU A 52 17.92 -7.78 3.75
CA GLU A 52 18.64 -8.96 3.29
C GLU A 52 20.14 -8.65 3.16
N TRP A 53 20.97 -9.69 3.08
CA TRP A 53 22.37 -9.55 2.67
C TRP A 53 22.59 -10.18 1.30
N ARG A 54 23.20 -9.44 0.38
CA ARG A 54 23.47 -9.91 -0.98
C ARG A 54 24.85 -9.47 -1.49
N PRO A 55 25.58 -10.34 -2.20
CA PRO A 55 25.29 -11.76 -2.41
C PRO A 55 25.34 -12.57 -1.10
N GLU A 56 24.54 -13.64 -1.01
CA GLU A 56 24.53 -14.47 0.21
C GLU A 56 25.91 -15.03 0.51
N ARG A 57 26.29 -15.01 1.80
CA ARG A 57 27.55 -15.51 2.36
C ARG A 57 28.81 -14.84 1.81
N ASP A 58 28.68 -13.85 0.93
CA ASP A 58 29.80 -13.05 0.43
C ASP A 58 30.11 -11.93 1.41
N LEU A 59 31.29 -11.96 2.01
CA LEU A 59 31.74 -10.93 2.96
C LEU A 59 31.93 -9.55 2.31
N ASN A 60 32.04 -9.49 0.98
CA ASN A 60 32.06 -8.23 0.23
C ASN A 60 30.65 -7.79 -0.23
N GLY A 61 29.62 -8.53 0.20
CA GLY A 61 28.23 -8.20 -0.04
C GLY A 61 27.79 -6.92 0.67
N LYS A 62 26.50 -6.65 0.59
CA LYS A 62 25.87 -5.48 1.19
C LYS A 62 24.55 -5.88 1.80
N TYR A 63 24.20 -5.20 2.88
CA TYR A 63 22.82 -5.11 3.31
C TYR A 63 22.02 -4.41 2.22
N LYS A 64 20.89 -4.99 1.85
CA LYS A 64 19.84 -4.35 1.07
C LYS A 64 18.61 -4.23 1.95
N LEU A 65 18.18 -3.00 2.17
CA LEU A 65 16.96 -2.67 2.87
C LEU A 65 15.91 -2.28 1.84
N VAL A 66 14.74 -2.89 1.92
CA VAL A 66 13.58 -2.58 1.09
C VAL A 66 12.41 -2.20 1.98
N VAL A 67 11.75 -1.10 1.66
CA VAL A 67 10.49 -0.69 2.27
C VAL A 67 9.37 -0.96 1.29
N LEU A 68 8.38 -1.73 1.70
CA LEU A 68 7.23 -2.10 0.89
C LEU A 68 5.96 -1.48 1.47
N ASN A 69 5.07 -1.05 0.57
CA ASN A 69 3.67 -0.91 0.92
C ASN A 69 3.02 -2.29 0.88
N PHE A 70 2.04 -2.52 1.73
CA PHE A 70 1.18 -3.68 1.58
C PHE A 70 -0.27 -3.29 1.72
N VAL A 71 -1.15 -4.17 1.27
CA VAL A 71 -2.57 -4.07 1.53
C VAL A 71 -3.02 -5.31 2.31
N GLU A 72 -4.10 -5.19 3.06
CA GLU A 72 -4.62 -6.32 3.83
C GLU A 72 -5.78 -6.98 3.09
N ASN A 73 -5.86 -8.30 3.18
CA ASN A 73 -6.99 -9.09 2.72
C ASN A 73 -7.55 -9.87 3.92
N PHE A 74 -8.80 -9.61 4.28
CA PHE A 74 -9.45 -10.30 5.38
C PHE A 74 -9.87 -11.70 4.93
N ASN A 75 -9.37 -12.71 5.63
CA ASN A 75 -9.68 -14.09 5.37
C ASN A 75 -10.77 -14.57 6.33
N PRO A 76 -12.02 -14.80 5.86
CA PRO A 76 -13.13 -15.20 6.73
C PRO A 76 -12.98 -16.62 7.28
N LYS A 77 -12.11 -17.47 6.70
CA LYS A 77 -11.90 -18.85 7.16
C LYS A 77 -11.00 -18.89 8.39
N THR A 78 -9.95 -18.08 8.40
CA THR A 78 -8.99 -17.99 9.52
C THR A 78 -9.34 -16.86 10.49
N ASN A 79 -10.21 -15.92 10.08
CA ASN A 79 -10.51 -14.69 10.79
C ASN A 79 -9.26 -13.81 11.02
N GLU A 80 -8.34 -13.84 10.06
CA GLU A 80 -7.07 -13.12 10.06
C GLU A 80 -6.96 -12.17 8.86
N PHE A 81 -5.94 -11.31 8.88
CA PHE A 81 -5.60 -10.42 7.79
C PHE A 81 -4.32 -10.90 7.11
N ASP A 82 -4.45 -11.33 5.86
CA ASP A 82 -3.31 -11.65 5.02
C ASP A 82 -2.69 -10.34 4.53
N HIS A 83 -1.38 -10.20 4.69
CA HIS A 83 -0.62 -9.06 4.19
C HIS A 83 -0.15 -9.36 2.76
N ASP A 84 -0.44 -8.45 1.83
CA ASP A 84 -0.08 -8.56 0.41
C ASP A 84 0.88 -7.43 0.03
N PRO A 85 2.21 -7.65 0.11
CA PRO A 85 3.22 -6.62 -0.14
C PRO A 85 3.45 -6.40 -1.63
N ASP A 86 3.60 -5.13 -2.04
CA ASP A 86 3.94 -4.76 -3.42
C ASP A 86 5.46 -4.82 -3.65
N TRP A 87 5.95 -6.01 -4.00
CA TRP A 87 7.36 -6.25 -4.30
C TRP A 87 7.83 -5.62 -5.60
N GLU A 88 6.91 -5.38 -6.54
CA GLU A 88 7.23 -4.82 -7.86
C GLU A 88 7.48 -3.31 -7.78
N ASN A 89 6.84 -2.62 -6.84
CA ASN A 89 6.96 -1.18 -6.65
C ASN A 89 7.37 -0.84 -5.21
N PRO A 90 8.63 -1.13 -4.81
CA PRO A 90 9.11 -0.80 -3.49
C PRO A 90 9.01 0.70 -3.24
N TYR A 91 8.55 1.08 -2.04
CA TYR A 91 8.48 2.47 -1.62
C TYR A 91 9.87 3.11 -1.52
N LEU A 92 10.84 2.34 -1.03
CA LEU A 92 12.23 2.77 -0.89
C LEU A 92 13.16 1.56 -0.93
N THR A 93 14.33 1.74 -1.54
CA THR A 93 15.45 0.80 -1.45
C THR A 93 16.69 1.53 -0.95
N PHE A 94 17.48 0.86 -0.13
CA PHE A 94 18.74 1.36 0.42
C PHE A 94 19.76 0.22 0.47
N SER A 95 21.04 0.53 0.31
CA SER A 95 22.09 -0.49 0.39
C SER A 95 23.37 0.04 1.01
N THR A 96 23.98 -0.74 1.89
CA THR A 96 25.24 -0.40 2.56
C THR A 96 26.01 -1.66 2.94
N ALA A 97 27.34 -1.58 3.00
CA ALA A 97 28.17 -2.63 3.61
C ALA A 97 28.32 -2.42 5.13
N SER A 98 27.94 -1.25 5.66
CA SER A 98 28.12 -0.89 7.07
C SER A 98 26.89 -1.25 7.89
N ARG A 99 27.08 -2.15 8.87
CA ARG A 99 26.05 -2.50 9.86
C ARG A 99 25.55 -1.29 10.64
N ILE A 100 26.45 -0.36 10.98
CA ILE A 100 26.09 0.85 11.74
C ILE A 100 25.23 1.79 10.89
N GLU A 101 25.55 1.96 9.61
CA GLU A 101 24.72 2.77 8.70
C GLU A 101 23.33 2.14 8.50
N LEU A 102 23.26 0.82 8.38
CA LEU A 102 21.99 0.10 8.31
C LEU A 102 21.14 0.38 9.56
N VAL A 103 21.72 0.25 10.76
CA VAL A 103 21.02 0.49 12.03
C VAL A 103 20.48 1.91 12.09
N LEU A 104 21.31 2.91 11.77
CA LEU A 104 20.88 4.31 11.72
C LEU A 104 19.73 4.51 10.73
N LYS A 105 19.80 3.85 9.56
CA LYS A 105 18.74 3.96 8.56
C LYS A 105 17.44 3.29 9.01
N LEU A 106 17.50 2.13 9.65
CA LEU A 106 16.34 1.43 10.20
C LEU A 106 15.63 2.30 11.25
N GLU A 107 16.39 2.83 12.21
CA GLU A 107 15.84 3.69 13.27
C GLU A 107 15.23 4.99 12.71
N GLU A 108 15.88 5.59 11.72
CA GLU A 108 15.33 6.75 11.00
C GLU A 108 13.99 6.39 10.33
N LEU A 109 13.94 5.32 9.55
CA LEU A 109 12.76 4.92 8.78
C LEU A 109 11.59 4.55 9.68
N MET A 110 11.84 3.83 10.78
CA MET A 110 10.78 3.49 11.73
C MET A 110 10.09 4.74 12.29
N ARG A 111 10.84 5.83 12.48
CA ARG A 111 10.31 7.12 12.94
C ARG A 111 9.61 7.91 11.83
N THR A 112 10.19 7.97 10.63
CA THR A 112 9.78 8.96 9.61
C THR A 112 8.86 8.42 8.51
N LEU A 113 8.74 7.10 8.34
CA LEU A 113 7.92 6.52 7.27
C LEU A 113 6.44 6.93 7.42
N PRO A 114 5.83 7.50 6.37
CA PRO A 114 4.42 7.86 6.40
C PRO A 114 3.53 6.62 6.30
N ALA A 115 2.26 6.76 6.72
CA ALA A 115 1.25 5.75 6.45
C ALA A 115 0.96 5.66 4.95
N TYR A 116 0.71 4.45 4.47
CA TYR A 116 0.21 4.18 3.13
C TYR A 116 -1.31 4.10 3.13
N GLU A 117 -1.95 4.70 2.12
CA GLU A 117 -3.40 4.65 1.94
C GLU A 117 -3.77 3.56 0.94
N ASP A 118 -4.55 2.57 1.38
CA ASP A 118 -5.14 1.55 0.51
C ASP A 118 -6.12 2.22 -0.49
N GLN A 119 -5.74 2.22 -1.76
CA GLN A 119 -6.50 2.84 -2.84
C GLN A 119 -7.71 2.01 -3.28
N ARG A 120 -7.86 0.78 -2.78
CA ARG A 120 -8.94 -0.13 -3.16
C ARG A 120 -10.25 0.29 -2.51
N ILE A 121 -11.36 0.03 -3.20
CA ILE A 121 -12.70 0.26 -2.67
C ILE A 121 -13.09 -0.92 -1.78
N THR A 122 -12.92 -0.74 -0.48
CA THR A 122 -13.26 -1.72 0.55
C THR A 122 -14.60 -1.43 1.23
N ILE A 123 -15.30 -2.47 1.70
CA ILE A 123 -16.51 -2.32 2.55
C ILE A 123 -16.08 -2.02 3.99
N LYS A 124 -15.12 -2.80 4.47
CA LYS A 124 -14.44 -2.69 5.76
C LYS A 124 -12.98 -3.05 5.55
N ARG A 125 -12.13 -2.80 6.55
CA ARG A 125 -10.71 -3.18 6.54
C ARG A 125 -10.54 -4.60 5.98
N GLY A 126 -9.69 -4.75 4.98
CA GLY A 126 -9.38 -6.02 4.32
C GLY A 126 -10.47 -6.65 3.44
N VAL A 127 -11.67 -6.10 3.36
CA VAL A 127 -12.76 -6.68 2.54
C VAL A 127 -13.05 -5.81 1.34
N ILE A 128 -12.67 -6.30 0.16
CA ILE A 128 -12.93 -5.65 -1.13
C ILE A 128 -14.43 -5.57 -1.38
N SER A 129 -14.90 -4.41 -1.82
CA SER A 129 -16.29 -4.20 -2.21
C SER A 129 -16.46 -4.50 -3.68
N GLU A 130 -16.65 -5.77 -4.02
CA GLU A 130 -17.16 -6.10 -5.36
C GLU A 130 -18.64 -5.71 -5.50
N PRO A 131 -19.09 -5.24 -6.67
CA PRO A 131 -18.32 -5.08 -7.93
C PRO A 131 -17.58 -3.72 -8.04
N SER A 132 -17.63 -2.88 -7.02
CA SER A 132 -17.16 -1.48 -7.08
C SER A 132 -15.64 -1.35 -7.29
N GLU A 133 -14.85 -2.27 -6.75
CA GLU A 133 -13.40 -2.29 -6.99
C GLU A 133 -13.05 -2.68 -8.43
N SER A 134 -13.73 -3.69 -8.99
CA SER A 134 -13.58 -4.04 -10.41
C SER A 134 -13.84 -2.84 -11.33
N TYR A 135 -14.89 -2.06 -11.04
CA TYR A 135 -15.18 -0.83 -11.79
C TYR A 135 -14.09 0.25 -11.63
N ARG A 136 -13.46 0.37 -10.45
CA ARG A 136 -12.34 1.30 -10.24
C ARG A 136 -11.16 0.92 -11.11
N LEU A 137 -10.83 -0.37 -11.18
CA LEU A 137 -9.74 -0.87 -12.02
C LEU A 137 -10.04 -0.65 -13.51
N GLU A 138 -11.30 -0.84 -13.93
CA GLU A 138 -11.73 -0.55 -15.30
C GLU A 138 -11.61 0.94 -15.64
N LEU A 139 -12.01 1.84 -14.72
CA LEU A 139 -11.82 3.29 -14.90
C LEU A 139 -10.34 3.66 -15.09
N ILE A 140 -9.44 3.04 -14.33
CA ILE A 140 -8.00 3.31 -14.42
C ILE A 140 -7.42 2.83 -15.76
N LYS A 141 -7.82 1.65 -16.22
CA LYS A 141 -7.26 1.01 -17.44
C LYS A 141 -7.90 1.52 -18.72
N GLY A 142 -9.23 1.68 -18.73
CA GLY A 142 -10.04 1.93 -19.92
C GLY A 142 -10.72 3.31 -19.96
N GLY A 143 -10.67 4.08 -18.87
CA GLY A 143 -11.33 5.39 -18.77
C GLY A 143 -12.85 5.28 -18.59
N VAL A 144 -13.57 6.34 -18.96
CA VAL A 144 -15.02 6.46 -18.74
C VAL A 144 -15.79 6.02 -19.98
N THR A 145 -16.51 4.90 -19.89
CA THR A 145 -17.42 4.40 -20.94
C THR A 145 -18.88 4.47 -20.49
N ASN A 146 -19.82 4.47 -21.44
CA ASN A 146 -21.25 4.52 -21.12
C ASN A 146 -21.73 3.25 -20.41
N GLU A 147 -21.18 2.11 -20.79
CA GLU A 147 -21.45 0.79 -20.23
C GLU A 147 -20.98 0.73 -18.76
N LEU A 148 -19.78 1.24 -18.49
CA LEU A 148 -19.23 1.32 -17.14
C LEU A 148 -20.02 2.29 -16.26
N VAL A 149 -20.38 3.46 -16.78
CA VAL A 149 -21.24 4.43 -16.07
C VAL A 149 -22.57 3.81 -15.67
N LYS A 150 -23.19 3.05 -16.59
CA LYS A 150 -24.45 2.32 -16.31
C LYS A 150 -24.24 1.30 -15.21
N SER A 151 -23.19 0.47 -15.32
CA SER A 151 -22.87 -0.56 -14.33
C SER A 151 -22.60 0.02 -12.93
N ILE A 152 -21.90 1.15 -12.85
CA ILE A 152 -21.62 1.88 -11.60
C ILE A 152 -22.90 2.47 -10.98
N LEU A 153 -23.84 2.96 -11.80
CA LEU A 153 -25.12 3.46 -11.29
C LEU A 153 -26.00 2.34 -10.73
N GLU A 154 -26.02 1.20 -11.40
CA GLU A 154 -26.87 0.05 -11.04
C GLU A 154 -26.32 -0.73 -9.84
N ASN A 155 -25.01 -1.01 -9.83
CA ASN A 155 -24.40 -1.95 -8.89
C ASN A 155 -23.25 -1.35 -8.06
N GLY A 156 -22.85 -0.10 -8.33
CA GLY A 156 -21.74 0.57 -7.65
C GLY A 156 -22.14 1.19 -6.31
N ASN A 157 -21.25 1.10 -5.32
CA ASN A 157 -21.42 1.77 -4.03
C ASN A 157 -21.11 3.28 -4.12
N ALA A 158 -21.37 4.02 -3.03
CA ALA A 158 -21.15 5.46 -3.00
C ALA A 158 -19.68 5.89 -3.26
N ARG A 159 -18.69 5.04 -2.92
CA ARG A 159 -17.27 5.36 -3.15
C ARG A 159 -16.95 5.36 -4.64
N ILE A 160 -17.31 4.31 -5.38
CA ILE A 160 -17.05 4.26 -6.83
C ILE A 160 -17.80 5.35 -7.59
N GLN A 161 -19.03 5.68 -7.18
CA GLN A 161 -19.76 6.80 -7.77
C GLN A 161 -19.05 8.14 -7.53
N ASN A 162 -18.48 8.34 -6.34
CA ASN A 162 -17.69 9.54 -6.05
C ASN A 162 -16.37 9.58 -6.82
N VAL A 163 -15.70 8.44 -7.00
CA VAL A 163 -14.47 8.31 -7.81
C VAL A 163 -14.75 8.70 -9.25
N LEU A 164 -15.84 8.18 -9.84
CA LEU A 164 -16.25 8.53 -11.19
C LEU A 164 -16.59 10.03 -11.31
N LEU A 165 -17.28 10.61 -10.32
CA LEU A 165 -17.62 12.04 -10.31
C LEU A 165 -16.41 12.97 -10.30
N ASP A 166 -15.26 12.52 -9.78
CA ASP A 166 -14.01 13.29 -9.78
C ASP A 166 -13.11 12.96 -10.98
N HIS A 167 -13.54 12.02 -11.84
CA HIS A 167 -12.75 11.59 -12.97
C HIS A 167 -12.55 12.74 -13.97
N LYS A 168 -11.33 12.92 -14.45
CA LYS A 168 -10.95 14.02 -15.36
C LYS A 168 -11.82 14.06 -16.62
N ASP A 169 -12.20 12.90 -17.15
CA ASP A 169 -12.94 12.74 -18.41
C ASP A 169 -14.47 12.71 -18.23
N ILE A 170 -14.99 13.07 -17.05
CA ILE A 170 -16.43 13.11 -16.83
C ILE A 170 -17.11 14.20 -17.65
N THR A 171 -18.29 13.90 -18.21
CA THR A 171 -19.10 14.83 -19.00
C THR A 171 -20.31 15.35 -18.20
N ARG A 172 -20.85 16.50 -18.61
CA ARG A 172 -22.08 17.08 -18.01
C ARG A 172 -23.25 16.09 -18.04
N GLU A 173 -23.40 15.34 -19.15
CA GLU A 173 -24.43 14.31 -19.29
C GLU A 173 -24.31 13.20 -18.25
N ILE A 174 -23.09 12.72 -18.00
CA ILE A 174 -22.82 11.71 -16.98
C ILE A 174 -23.15 12.28 -15.59
N ILE A 175 -22.69 13.50 -15.28
CA ILE A 175 -22.99 14.13 -13.99
C ILE A 175 -24.51 14.26 -13.77
N MET A 176 -25.27 14.60 -14.82
CA MET A 176 -26.73 14.65 -14.74
C MET A 176 -27.36 13.29 -14.40
N LYS A 177 -26.82 12.19 -14.91
CA LYS A 177 -27.26 10.83 -14.54
C LYS A 177 -27.07 10.59 -13.04
N PHE A 178 -25.91 10.96 -12.48
CA PHE A 178 -25.64 10.82 -11.03
C PHE A 178 -26.42 11.79 -10.16
N TYR A 179 -26.74 13.00 -10.63
CA TYR A 179 -27.60 13.94 -9.92
C TYR A 179 -29.01 13.35 -9.72
N LYS A 180 -29.57 12.72 -10.76
CA LYS A 180 -30.90 12.10 -10.71
C LYS A 180 -30.88 10.77 -9.94
N ASN A 181 -29.94 9.89 -10.28
CA ASN A 181 -29.96 8.47 -9.92
C ASN A 181 -28.87 8.05 -8.93
N GLY A 182 -28.06 8.98 -8.40
CA GLY A 182 -26.99 8.64 -7.46
C GLY A 182 -27.50 7.90 -6.22
N ILE A 183 -26.71 6.94 -5.74
CA ILE A 183 -27.15 5.99 -4.70
C ILE A 183 -27.45 6.64 -3.34
N THR A 184 -26.79 7.77 -3.02
CA THR A 184 -27.04 8.52 -1.78
C THR A 184 -27.25 10.00 -2.04
N LYS A 185 -27.92 10.68 -1.10
CA LYS A 185 -28.06 12.14 -1.11
C LYS A 185 -26.71 12.87 -1.22
N LYS A 186 -25.65 12.33 -0.58
CA LYS A 186 -24.29 12.90 -0.67
C LYS A 186 -23.75 12.86 -2.10
N VAL A 187 -23.90 11.73 -2.78
CA VAL A 187 -23.50 11.59 -4.19
C VAL A 187 -24.29 12.57 -5.08
N LYS A 188 -25.62 12.63 -4.92
CA LYS A 188 -26.47 13.57 -5.68
C LYS A 188 -26.07 15.03 -5.44
N ASN A 189 -25.77 15.40 -4.20
CA ASN A 189 -25.30 16.75 -3.87
C ASN A 189 -23.94 17.07 -4.50
N LYS A 190 -23.01 16.11 -4.49
CA LYS A 190 -21.71 16.27 -5.17
C LYS A 190 -21.87 16.44 -6.67
N ALA A 191 -22.74 15.66 -7.31
CA ALA A 191 -23.08 15.83 -8.71
C ALA A 191 -23.68 17.22 -8.98
N LYS A 192 -24.60 17.70 -8.14
CA LYS A 192 -25.16 19.06 -8.23
C LYS A 192 -24.07 20.14 -8.14
N GLN A 193 -23.11 19.98 -7.23
CA GLN A 193 -21.99 20.92 -7.10
C GLN A 193 -21.13 20.95 -8.37
N HIS A 194 -20.82 19.78 -8.93
CA HIS A 194 -20.09 19.68 -10.21
C HIS A 194 -20.84 20.37 -11.36
N LEU A 195 -22.16 20.19 -11.48
CA LEU A 195 -22.98 20.86 -12.50
C LEU A 195 -22.95 22.38 -12.42
N ASN A 196 -22.75 22.93 -11.22
CA ASN A 196 -22.67 24.37 -10.96
C ASN A 196 -21.24 24.92 -11.02
N SER A 197 -20.24 24.07 -11.19
CA SER A 197 -18.84 24.48 -11.33
C SER A 197 -18.61 25.17 -12.67
N ASN A 198 -17.66 26.12 -12.74
CA ASN A 198 -17.35 26.86 -13.97
C ASN A 198 -17.10 25.97 -15.18
N ARG A 199 -16.60 24.74 -14.97
CA ARG A 199 -16.34 23.77 -16.04
C ARG A 199 -17.60 23.30 -16.75
N PHE A 200 -18.72 23.20 -16.04
CA PHE A 200 -19.94 22.61 -16.55
C PHE A 200 -21.15 23.53 -16.49
N LYS A 201 -21.00 24.72 -15.90
CA LYS A 201 -22.06 25.72 -15.80
C LYS A 201 -22.56 26.09 -17.20
N GLU A 202 -23.88 26.10 -17.35
CA GLU A 202 -24.56 26.66 -18.53
C GLU A 202 -24.50 28.18 -18.54
#